data_AF-F0XZT2-F1
#
_entry.id   AF-F0XZT2-F1
#
_cell.length_a   1.000
_cell.length_b   1.000
_cell.length_c   1.000
_cell.angle_alpha   90.00
_cell.angle_beta   90.00
_cell.angle_gamma   90.00
#
_symmetry.space_group_name_H-M   'P 1'
#
loop_
_entity.id
_entity.type
_entity.pdbx_description
1 polymer ?
#
loop_
_entity_poly.entity_id
_entity_poly.type
_entity_poly.pdbx_seq_one_letter_code
_entity_poly.pdbx_strand_id
1 'polypeptide(L)'
;MFARASLLLGLAAAADVSLRGSLASGDCKTVSPLAELNITEYLRATWYSQQQQLTSYQPASELFCVSATYNDEPDRTVPFFDGFVASTYNYATKQNVSGEPANTKDGMVLCARQQDPKVQGGLSVAPCFLPNVFTGPYDVVGVGVAADGVEYDWVIVSGGQPSEKQADGLCTTKTGTYFGGLWLFTRETVASDATVAAARAKMADLGISTSQLVDAAPKPAVRYKTEDDVRKLLAGDNFKKFCKKKCGECHAPAFKKFLKVSPLVVRAQVGSFWCASCGRLLCDAHRNQHTCEVEDAELERRRRMNVDDIRADIKRREDEKAEADAKAAAVKRAADEKKFAIVSAWKQRRKHVAGVSTSIANMCQRWAVQADPGRAQDELLELYTSCNRINLRLWNEVQEPTIQLDIDHEAWDKLCRNYDRAKELTGLVIVVEGTPLDMHLPWLPRPPPEAEGGAPDLDA
;
A
#
# COMPACT_ATOMS: atom_id res chain seq x y z
N MET A 1 -18.08 78.48 -47.55
CA MET A 1 -19.12 78.23 -46.55
C MET A 1 -19.81 76.93 -46.94
N PHE A 2 -19.72 75.92 -46.08
CA PHE A 2 -20.08 74.53 -46.37
C PHE A 2 -21.59 74.33 -46.48
N ALA A 3 -22.02 73.63 -47.52
CA ALA A 3 -23.37 73.15 -47.72
C ALA A 3 -23.51 71.71 -47.21
N ARG A 4 -24.62 71.45 -46.50
CA ARG A 4 -25.15 70.11 -46.21
C ARG A 4 -25.95 69.61 -47.40
N ALA A 5 -25.83 68.34 -47.72
CA ALA A 5 -26.86 67.57 -48.44
C ALA A 5 -26.83 66.11 -47.97
N SER A 6 -28.02 65.61 -47.62
CA SER A 6 -28.36 64.25 -47.20
C SER A 6 -28.37 63.26 -48.38
N LEU A 7 -28.09 61.97 -48.15
CA LEU A 7 -28.96 60.85 -48.58
C LEU A 7 -28.45 59.47 -48.09
N LEU A 8 -29.42 58.54 -48.05
CA LEU A 8 -29.42 57.16 -47.55
C LEU A 8 -28.74 56.11 -48.46
N LEU A 9 -28.56 54.92 -47.85
CA LEU A 9 -28.49 53.54 -48.40
C LEU A 9 -27.16 53.03 -48.98
N GLY A 10 -26.79 51.81 -48.56
CA GLY A 10 -25.98 50.87 -49.37
C GLY A 10 -24.95 50.08 -48.57
N LEU A 11 -25.12 48.75 -48.52
CA LEU A 11 -24.12 47.79 -48.07
C LEU A 11 -22.78 48.00 -48.81
N ALA A 12 -21.67 47.92 -48.08
CA ALA A 12 -20.38 47.58 -48.65
C ALA A 12 -19.67 46.61 -47.70
N ALA A 13 -19.49 45.37 -48.18
CA ALA A 13 -18.60 44.39 -47.59
C ALA A 13 -17.16 44.95 -47.64
N ALA A 14 -16.55 45.10 -46.47
CA ALA A 14 -15.11 45.33 -46.37
C ALA A 14 -14.43 43.99 -46.10
N ALA A 15 -13.79 43.46 -47.14
CA ALA A 15 -12.78 42.43 -47.01
C ALA A 15 -11.59 43.02 -46.24
N ASP A 16 -11.15 42.34 -45.19
CA ASP A 16 -9.83 42.57 -44.62
C ASP A 16 -9.06 41.24 -44.54
N VAL A 17 -8.21 41.09 -45.56
CA VAL A 17 -6.83 40.59 -45.50
C VAL A 17 -6.62 39.27 -44.73
N SER A 18 -6.90 38.19 -45.46
CA SER A 18 -6.24 36.90 -45.23
C SER A 18 -4.77 37.00 -45.65
N LEU A 19 -3.89 37.31 -44.71
CA LEU A 19 -2.44 37.21 -44.89
C LEU A 19 -1.96 35.83 -44.41
N ARG A 20 -1.35 35.12 -45.35
CA ARG A 20 -0.95 33.72 -45.32
C ARG A 20 0.08 33.40 -44.23
N GLY A 21 -0.18 32.32 -43.50
CA GLY A 21 0.81 31.42 -42.93
C GLY A 21 0.46 29.97 -43.32
N SER A 22 0.92 29.55 -44.50
CA SER A 22 0.99 28.15 -44.95
C SER A 22 2.24 27.53 -44.29
N LEU A 23 2.32 26.30 -43.75
CA LEU A 23 1.70 25.02 -44.08
C LEU A 23 1.59 24.16 -42.79
N ALA A 24 0.38 23.79 -42.36
CA ALA A 24 0.22 22.67 -41.43
C ALA A 24 0.20 21.37 -42.24
N SER A 25 1.18 20.48 -42.03
CA SER A 25 1.11 19.12 -42.54
C SER A 25 -0.09 18.42 -41.89
N GLY A 26 -1.15 18.21 -42.67
CA GLY A 26 -2.49 17.91 -42.19
C GLY A 26 -2.73 16.47 -41.72
N ASP A 27 -2.32 16.16 -40.50
CA ASP A 27 -2.77 14.92 -39.82
C ASP A 27 -3.13 15.10 -38.33
N CYS A 28 -2.63 16.13 -37.64
CA CYS A 28 -2.88 16.34 -36.21
C CYS A 28 -3.70 17.60 -35.94
N LYS A 29 -4.70 17.49 -35.07
CA LYS A 29 -5.54 18.62 -34.63
C LYS A 29 -4.71 19.55 -33.74
N THR A 30 -4.69 20.85 -34.09
CA THR A 30 -4.14 21.90 -33.23
C THR A 30 -4.96 22.02 -31.95
N VAL A 31 -4.27 22.14 -30.82
CA VAL A 31 -4.90 22.32 -29.51
C VAL A 31 -4.57 23.71 -29.00
N SER A 32 -5.60 24.49 -28.66
CA SER A 32 -5.43 25.82 -28.08
C SER A 32 -5.45 25.74 -26.55
N PRO A 33 -4.65 26.56 -25.85
CA PRO A 33 -4.79 26.74 -24.40
C PRO A 33 -6.17 27.32 -24.08
N LEU A 34 -6.63 27.13 -22.84
CA LEU A 34 -7.86 27.75 -22.38
C LEU A 34 -7.72 29.28 -22.40
N ALA A 35 -8.62 29.96 -23.10
CA ALA A 35 -8.64 31.43 -23.14
C ALA A 35 -8.93 32.01 -21.75
N GLU A 36 -9.94 31.43 -21.08
CA GLU A 36 -10.37 31.77 -19.73
C GLU A 36 -10.04 30.62 -18.78
N LEU A 37 -9.01 30.81 -17.95
CA LEU A 37 -8.60 29.91 -16.88
C LEU A 37 -8.60 30.72 -15.60
N ASN A 38 -9.35 30.29 -14.59
CA ASN A 38 -9.29 30.90 -13.27
C ASN A 38 -7.92 30.59 -12.65
N ILE A 39 -6.95 31.48 -12.86
CA ILE A 39 -5.57 31.33 -12.38
C ILE A 39 -5.54 31.21 -10.86
N THR A 40 -6.35 31.98 -10.13
CA THR A 40 -6.42 31.87 -8.67
C THR A 40 -6.82 30.47 -8.24
N GLU A 41 -7.82 29.86 -8.88
CA GLU A 41 -8.19 28.47 -8.59
C GLU A 41 -7.13 27.47 -9.04
N TYR A 42 -6.48 27.70 -10.19
CA TYR A 42 -5.41 26.83 -10.68
C TYR A 42 -4.24 26.74 -9.67
N LEU A 43 -3.88 27.87 -9.05
CA LEU A 43 -2.76 27.97 -8.10
C LEU A 43 -3.14 27.60 -6.66
N ARG A 44 -4.43 27.48 -6.34
CA ARG A 44 -4.94 27.32 -4.96
C ARG A 44 -4.27 26.19 -4.17
N ALA A 45 -3.98 25.07 -4.84
CA ALA A 45 -3.47 23.87 -4.20
C ALA A 45 -2.44 23.14 -5.08
N THR A 46 -1.85 22.08 -4.54
CA THR A 46 -0.98 21.16 -5.28
C THR A 46 -1.76 20.38 -6.34
N TRP A 47 -1.08 20.09 -7.43
CA TRP A 47 -1.49 19.17 -8.49
C TRP A 47 -0.70 17.87 -8.39
N TYR A 48 -1.36 16.71 -8.48
CA TYR A 48 -0.73 15.39 -8.44
C TYR A 48 -0.87 14.69 -9.78
N SER A 49 0.24 14.28 -10.37
CA SER A 49 0.24 13.59 -11.66
C SER A 49 -0.40 12.23 -11.45
N GLN A 50 -1.47 11.95 -12.18
CA GLN A 50 -2.02 10.60 -12.24
C GLN A 50 -1.41 9.85 -13.42
N GLN A 51 -1.28 10.55 -14.55
CA GLN A 51 -0.73 9.98 -15.78
C GLN A 51 0.04 11.05 -16.54
N GLN A 52 1.17 10.68 -17.14
CA GLN A 52 1.94 11.59 -17.99
C GLN A 52 2.74 10.86 -19.06
N GLN A 53 3.16 11.58 -20.08
CA GLN A 53 4.18 11.10 -21.02
C GLN A 53 5.57 11.15 -20.39
N LEU A 54 6.43 10.22 -20.82
CA LEU A 54 7.86 10.28 -20.48
C LEU A 54 8.53 11.44 -21.23
N THR A 55 9.32 12.23 -20.50
CA THR A 55 10.13 13.32 -21.06
C THR A 55 11.61 12.99 -20.96
N SER A 56 12.47 13.72 -21.68
CA SER A 56 13.93 13.50 -21.61
C SER A 56 14.51 13.70 -20.22
N TYR A 57 13.86 14.53 -19.40
CA TYR A 57 14.32 14.91 -18.06
C TYR A 57 13.62 14.16 -16.94
N GLN A 58 12.53 13.43 -17.21
CA GLN A 58 11.80 12.66 -16.20
C GLN A 58 11.45 11.26 -16.73
N PRO A 59 12.35 10.27 -16.56
CA PRO A 59 12.11 8.91 -16.98
C PRO A 59 11.11 8.18 -16.07
N ALA A 60 10.60 7.02 -16.51
CA ALA A 60 9.62 6.22 -15.76
C ALA A 60 10.07 5.89 -14.32
N SER A 61 11.38 5.70 -14.12
CA SER A 61 11.96 5.46 -12.79
C SER A 61 11.83 6.65 -11.84
N GLU A 62 11.35 7.81 -12.27
CA GLU A 62 11.17 9.01 -11.46
C GLU A 62 9.70 9.47 -11.43
N LEU A 63 8.77 8.64 -11.91
CA LEU A 63 7.33 8.93 -11.89
C LEU A 63 6.64 8.45 -10.62
N PHE A 64 7.24 8.73 -9.46
CA PHE A 64 6.67 8.42 -8.16
C PHE A 64 6.41 9.70 -7.38
N CYS A 65 5.22 9.83 -6.78
CA CYS A 65 4.82 11.00 -6.00
C CYS A 65 4.93 12.32 -6.79
N VAL A 66 4.73 12.30 -8.11
CA VAL A 66 4.93 13.49 -8.95
C VAL A 66 3.88 14.54 -8.62
N SER A 67 4.32 15.72 -8.22
CA SER A 67 3.43 16.82 -7.89
C SER A 67 4.01 18.17 -8.26
N ALA A 68 3.14 19.11 -8.63
CA ALA A 68 3.47 20.49 -8.91
C ALA A 68 2.65 21.41 -7.98
N THR A 69 3.33 22.27 -7.22
CA THR A 69 2.68 23.32 -6.42
C THR A 69 3.10 24.66 -6.96
N TYR A 70 2.13 25.56 -7.11
CA TYR A 70 2.37 26.89 -7.63
C TYR A 70 2.06 27.93 -6.57
N ASN A 71 2.96 28.88 -6.38
CA ASN A 71 2.75 29.99 -5.45
C ASN A 71 2.76 31.29 -6.22
N ASP A 72 1.73 32.10 -5.99
CA ASP A 72 1.72 33.51 -6.39
C ASP A 72 2.66 34.26 -5.45
N GLU A 73 3.88 34.52 -5.94
CA GLU A 73 4.92 35.24 -5.22
C GLU A 73 5.12 36.59 -5.93
N PRO A 74 4.52 37.69 -5.43
CA PRO A 74 4.45 38.95 -6.16
C PRO A 74 5.83 39.58 -6.45
N ASP A 75 6.86 39.25 -5.66
CA ASP A 75 8.23 39.73 -5.85
C ASP A 75 9.04 38.85 -6.81
N ARG A 76 8.48 37.75 -7.32
CA ARG A 76 9.18 36.83 -8.22
C ARG A 76 9.25 37.43 -9.61
N THR A 77 10.46 37.69 -10.07
CA THR A 77 10.73 38.25 -11.40
C THR A 77 11.51 37.26 -12.27
N VAL A 78 11.39 37.43 -13.58
CA VAL A 78 12.22 36.74 -14.57
C VAL A 78 12.78 37.77 -15.56
N PRO A 79 13.95 37.53 -16.19
CA PRO A 79 14.57 38.54 -17.03
C PRO A 79 13.69 38.98 -18.21
N PHE A 80 13.54 40.30 -18.37
CA PHE A 80 12.85 40.95 -19.51
C PHE A 80 11.35 40.61 -19.62
N PHE A 81 10.68 40.34 -18.50
CA PHE A 81 9.26 40.04 -18.48
C PHE A 81 8.59 40.62 -17.23
N ASP A 82 7.57 41.44 -17.47
CA ASP A 82 6.81 42.16 -16.43
C ASP A 82 5.39 41.59 -16.26
N GLY A 83 5.10 40.43 -16.86
CA GLY A 83 3.80 39.77 -16.78
C GLY A 83 3.64 38.89 -15.54
N PHE A 84 2.55 38.12 -15.49
CA PHE A 84 2.27 37.22 -14.38
C PHE A 84 3.32 36.11 -14.26
N VAL A 85 3.89 35.97 -13.07
CA VAL A 85 4.87 34.92 -12.71
C VAL A 85 4.43 34.23 -11.43
N ALA A 86 4.37 32.90 -11.45
CA ALA A 86 4.19 32.07 -10.26
C ALA A 86 5.40 31.16 -10.07
N SER A 87 5.84 30.98 -8.84
CA SER A 87 6.87 30.01 -8.49
C SER A 87 6.30 28.60 -8.55
N THR A 88 6.98 27.68 -9.23
CA THR A 88 6.59 26.27 -9.35
C THR A 88 7.57 25.38 -8.61
N TYR A 89 7.02 24.60 -7.69
CA TYR A 89 7.72 23.62 -6.86
C TYR A 89 7.31 22.23 -7.32
N ASN A 90 8.22 21.56 -8.01
CA ASN A 90 8.02 20.19 -8.45
C ASN A 90 8.65 19.20 -7.46
N TYR A 91 7.94 18.10 -7.20
CA TYR A 91 8.43 17.01 -6.39
C TYR A 91 8.19 15.68 -7.10
N ALA A 92 9.12 14.75 -6.92
CA ALA A 92 9.01 13.36 -7.35
C ALA A 92 10.05 12.53 -6.58
N THR A 93 9.91 11.22 -6.55
CA THR A 93 10.89 10.28 -5.98
C THR A 93 11.40 9.28 -7.02
N LYS A 94 12.64 8.82 -6.84
CA LYS A 94 13.26 7.81 -7.71
C LYS A 94 12.88 6.39 -7.26
N GLN A 95 12.67 5.50 -8.22
CA GLN A 95 12.43 4.05 -8.12
C GLN A 95 11.17 3.59 -7.38
N ASN A 96 10.74 4.29 -6.33
CA ASN A 96 9.53 3.99 -5.57
C ASN A 96 9.04 5.21 -4.79
N VAL A 97 7.84 5.12 -4.21
CA VAL A 97 7.17 6.20 -3.44
C VAL A 97 7.91 6.66 -2.18
N SER A 98 8.85 5.87 -1.68
CA SER A 98 9.72 6.18 -0.53
C SER A 98 11.17 6.41 -0.93
N GLY A 99 11.45 6.54 -2.22
CA GLY A 99 12.79 6.70 -2.76
C GLY A 99 13.37 8.08 -2.53
N GLU A 100 14.60 8.27 -3.01
CA GLU A 100 15.24 9.59 -2.95
C GLU A 100 14.46 10.60 -3.78
N PRO A 101 14.29 11.84 -3.30
CA PRO A 101 13.66 12.86 -4.12
C PRO A 101 14.45 13.10 -5.42
N ALA A 102 13.76 13.10 -6.55
CA ALA A 102 14.39 13.25 -7.86
C ALA A 102 14.80 14.70 -8.14
N ASN A 103 13.96 15.65 -7.72
CA ASN A 103 14.04 17.05 -8.14
C ASN A 103 14.51 18.01 -7.03
N THR A 104 15.00 17.49 -5.89
CA THR A 104 15.30 18.34 -4.72
C THR A 104 16.78 18.51 -4.40
N LYS A 105 17.70 17.85 -5.11
CA LYS A 105 19.14 17.94 -4.80
C LYS A 105 19.67 19.37 -4.91
N ASP A 106 19.08 20.17 -5.80
CA ASP A 106 19.46 21.57 -6.03
C ASP A 106 18.39 22.58 -5.61
N GLY A 107 17.26 22.13 -5.02
CA GLY A 107 16.18 23.00 -4.54
C GLY A 107 15.63 23.96 -5.60
N MET A 108 15.77 23.62 -6.89
CA MET A 108 15.53 24.54 -7.99
C MET A 108 14.05 24.87 -8.13
N VAL A 109 13.71 26.12 -7.87
CA VAL A 109 12.37 26.69 -8.09
C VAL A 109 12.24 27.09 -9.56
N LEU A 110 11.18 26.63 -10.21
CA LEU A 110 10.84 27.05 -11.57
C LEU A 110 9.86 28.23 -11.51
N CYS A 111 9.67 28.89 -12.64
CA CYS A 111 8.71 29.97 -12.80
C CYS A 111 7.74 29.62 -13.92
N ALA A 112 6.45 29.51 -13.57
CA ALA A 112 5.34 29.53 -14.50
C ALA A 112 5.04 30.96 -14.90
N ARG A 113 4.83 31.21 -16.20
CA ARG A 113 4.68 32.55 -16.75
C ARG A 113 3.52 32.55 -17.72
N GLN A 114 2.65 33.54 -17.63
CA GLN A 114 1.57 33.70 -18.59
C GLN A 114 2.05 34.56 -19.76
N GLN A 115 2.36 33.93 -20.90
CA GLN A 115 3.01 34.62 -22.03
C GLN A 115 2.08 35.66 -22.69
N ASP A 116 0.78 35.36 -22.77
CA ASP A 116 -0.24 36.28 -23.25
C ASP A 116 -1.31 36.51 -22.16
N PRO A 117 -1.49 37.74 -21.66
CA PRO A 117 -2.52 38.04 -20.67
C PRO A 117 -3.95 37.73 -21.16
N LYS A 118 -4.17 37.63 -22.48
CA LYS A 118 -5.47 37.29 -23.09
C LYS A 118 -5.74 35.80 -23.18
N VAL A 119 -4.73 34.95 -22.98
CA VAL A 119 -4.85 33.49 -23.02
C VAL A 119 -4.36 32.94 -21.69
N GLN A 120 -5.28 32.84 -20.72
CA GLN A 120 -4.92 32.53 -19.33
C GLN A 120 -4.33 31.13 -19.15
N GLY A 121 -4.75 30.15 -19.94
CA GLY A 121 -4.15 28.81 -19.96
C GLY A 121 -2.80 28.73 -20.70
N GLY A 122 -2.35 29.79 -21.36
CA GLY A 122 -1.12 29.84 -22.14
C GLY A 122 0.10 30.08 -21.24
N LEU A 123 0.56 29.02 -20.58
CA LEU A 123 1.68 29.09 -19.64
C LEU A 123 2.99 28.59 -20.27
N SER A 124 4.10 29.07 -19.73
CA SER A 124 5.43 28.49 -19.94
C SER A 124 6.06 28.20 -18.58
N VAL A 125 6.76 27.08 -18.42
CA VAL A 125 7.44 26.72 -17.17
C VAL A 125 8.93 26.51 -17.44
N ALA A 126 9.78 27.22 -16.71
CA ALA A 126 11.24 27.16 -16.86
C ALA A 126 11.96 27.66 -15.61
N PRO A 127 13.27 27.38 -15.41
CA PRO A 127 14.07 28.04 -14.37
C PRO A 127 13.86 29.56 -14.38
N CYS A 128 13.68 30.16 -13.21
CA CYS A 128 13.36 31.59 -13.10
C CYS A 128 14.44 32.52 -13.69
N PHE A 129 15.70 32.09 -13.75
CA PHE A 129 16.80 32.88 -14.31
C PHE A 129 16.83 32.90 -15.86
N LEU A 130 16.04 32.06 -16.54
CA LEU A 130 16.01 32.01 -18.00
C LEU A 130 15.04 33.06 -18.60
N PRO A 131 15.45 33.85 -19.61
CA PRO A 131 14.55 34.68 -20.42
C PRO A 131 13.45 33.87 -21.14
N ASN A 132 12.32 34.50 -21.48
CA ASN A 132 11.16 33.84 -22.12
C ASN A 132 11.49 33.14 -23.45
N VAL A 133 12.45 33.65 -24.23
CA VAL A 133 12.86 33.08 -25.52
C VAL A 133 13.43 31.66 -25.43
N PHE A 134 13.80 31.19 -24.23
CA PHE A 134 14.31 29.84 -23.99
C PHE A 134 13.30 28.93 -23.28
N THR A 135 12.05 29.38 -23.15
CA THR A 135 10.99 28.61 -22.48
C THR A 135 10.17 27.79 -23.47
N GLY A 136 9.69 26.65 -23.01
CA GLY A 136 8.74 25.81 -23.74
C GLY A 136 7.29 26.11 -23.33
N PRO A 137 6.32 25.78 -24.19
CA PRO A 137 4.91 25.81 -23.81
C PRO A 137 4.62 24.79 -22.70
N TYR A 138 3.69 25.14 -21.83
CA TYR A 138 3.16 24.33 -20.74
C TYR A 138 1.67 24.64 -20.58
N ASP A 139 0.95 24.47 -21.68
CA ASP A 139 -0.40 25.01 -21.87
C ASP A 139 -1.44 24.19 -21.13
N VAL A 140 -2.30 24.85 -20.36
CA VAL A 140 -3.51 24.25 -19.80
C VAL A 140 -4.56 24.19 -20.90
N VAL A 141 -4.89 22.98 -21.34
CA VAL A 141 -5.79 22.74 -22.50
C VAL A 141 -7.15 22.17 -22.12
N GLY A 142 -7.33 21.76 -20.86
CA GLY A 142 -8.60 21.31 -20.34
C GLY A 142 -8.61 21.23 -18.82
N VAL A 143 -9.77 21.55 -18.22
CA VAL A 143 -10.02 21.42 -16.78
C VAL A 143 -11.35 20.71 -16.57
N GLY A 144 -11.43 19.94 -15.48
CA GLY A 144 -12.67 19.46 -14.91
C GLY A 144 -13.01 20.25 -13.67
N VAL A 145 -14.29 20.55 -13.48
CA VAL A 145 -14.80 21.24 -12.29
C VAL A 145 -15.44 20.20 -11.38
N ALA A 146 -15.18 20.31 -10.07
CA ALA A 146 -15.78 19.47 -9.06
C ALA A 146 -17.31 19.65 -9.00
N ALA A 147 -18.00 18.77 -8.27
CA ALA A 147 -19.46 18.79 -8.17
C ALA A 147 -20.04 20.09 -7.58
N ASP A 148 -19.23 20.87 -6.87
CA ASP A 148 -19.62 22.19 -6.35
C ASP A 148 -19.66 23.29 -7.42
N GLY A 149 -19.13 23.02 -8.62
CA GLY A 149 -19.10 23.97 -9.74
C GLY A 149 -18.08 25.10 -9.59
N VAL A 150 -17.24 25.07 -8.56
CA VAL A 150 -16.30 26.16 -8.22
C VAL A 150 -14.85 25.70 -8.33
N GLU A 151 -14.51 24.55 -7.75
CA GLU A 151 -13.13 24.09 -7.67
C GLU A 151 -12.73 23.23 -8.88
N TYR A 152 -11.47 23.29 -9.31
CA TYR A 152 -10.97 22.39 -10.35
C TYR A 152 -10.59 21.04 -9.74
N ASP A 153 -11.07 19.95 -10.34
CA ASP A 153 -10.80 18.57 -9.91
C ASP A 153 -9.57 17.98 -10.65
N TRP A 154 -9.55 18.17 -11.97
CA TRP A 154 -8.47 17.69 -12.83
C TRP A 154 -8.07 18.73 -13.87
N VAL A 155 -6.84 18.60 -14.36
CA VAL A 155 -6.30 19.46 -15.43
C VAL A 155 -5.46 18.66 -16.41
N ILE A 156 -5.53 19.05 -17.67
CA ILE A 156 -4.71 18.54 -18.76
C ILE A 156 -3.73 19.63 -19.16
N VAL A 157 -2.44 19.29 -19.13
CA VAL A 157 -1.37 20.19 -19.52
C VAL A 157 -0.61 19.61 -20.71
N SER A 158 -0.37 20.44 -21.72
CA SER A 158 0.36 20.08 -22.95
C SER A 158 1.68 20.85 -23.02
N GLY A 159 2.79 20.13 -23.12
CA GLY A 159 4.14 20.69 -23.25
C GLY A 159 4.50 21.13 -24.68
N GLY A 160 3.50 21.28 -25.55
CA GLY A 160 3.65 21.53 -26.98
C GLY A 160 2.44 21.08 -27.79
N GLN A 161 2.47 21.31 -29.10
CA GLN A 161 1.40 20.87 -30.00
C GLN A 161 1.47 19.35 -30.26
N PRO A 162 0.32 18.66 -30.31
CA PRO A 162 0.27 17.28 -30.81
C PRO A 162 0.78 17.21 -32.24
N SER A 163 1.76 16.34 -32.49
CA SER A 163 2.40 16.19 -33.80
C SER A 163 2.75 14.75 -34.15
N GLU A 164 2.65 13.82 -33.20
CA GLU A 164 2.92 12.39 -33.41
C GLU A 164 1.61 11.61 -33.49
N LYS A 165 1.23 11.20 -34.70
CA LYS A 165 0.05 10.35 -34.95
C LYS A 165 0.23 8.98 -34.31
N GLN A 166 -0.80 8.54 -33.59
CA GLN A 166 -0.81 7.28 -32.86
C GLN A 166 -1.71 6.25 -33.56
N ALA A 167 -1.65 4.99 -33.11
CA ALA A 167 -2.39 3.88 -33.71
C ALA A 167 -3.93 4.02 -33.58
N ASP A 168 -4.39 4.82 -32.62
CA ASP A 168 -5.81 5.16 -32.43
C ASP A 168 -6.31 6.25 -33.41
N GLY A 169 -5.44 6.75 -34.28
CA GLY A 169 -5.76 7.81 -35.25
C GLY A 169 -5.71 9.24 -34.68
N LEU A 170 -5.49 9.39 -33.37
CA LEU A 170 -5.29 10.68 -32.71
C LEU A 170 -3.80 11.04 -32.67
N CYS A 171 -3.46 12.24 -32.18
CA CYS A 171 -2.06 12.67 -32.08
C CYS A 171 -1.65 12.97 -30.64
N THR A 172 -0.37 12.81 -30.33
CA THR A 172 0.20 13.24 -29.05
C THR A 172 1.39 14.17 -29.27
N THR A 173 1.87 14.79 -28.20
CA THR A 173 3.07 15.63 -28.24
C THR A 173 4.32 14.77 -28.41
N LYS A 174 5.43 15.38 -28.85
CA LYS A 174 6.70 14.68 -29.05
C LYS A 174 7.19 14.02 -27.76
N THR A 175 7.36 12.69 -27.81
CA THR A 175 7.84 11.90 -26.68
C THR A 175 9.35 12.05 -26.48
N GLY A 176 9.83 11.96 -25.24
CA GLY A 176 11.28 11.94 -24.94
C GLY A 176 12.06 13.20 -25.31
N THR A 177 11.38 14.34 -25.52
CA THR A 177 12.02 15.64 -25.78
C THR A 177 11.91 16.56 -24.58
N TYR A 178 12.67 17.67 -24.59
CA TYR A 178 12.60 18.69 -23.54
C TYR A 178 11.36 19.59 -23.69
N PHE A 179 10.94 19.87 -24.94
CA PHE A 179 9.81 20.74 -25.29
C PHE A 179 8.61 19.91 -25.78
N GLY A 180 8.26 18.90 -24.98
CA GLY A 180 7.14 18.00 -25.21
C GLY A 180 6.70 17.37 -23.89
N GLY A 181 5.64 16.59 -23.95
CA GLY A 181 5.00 15.97 -22.79
C GLY A 181 3.52 16.32 -22.70
N LEU A 182 2.79 15.45 -22.03
CA LEU A 182 1.36 15.57 -21.76
C LEU A 182 1.16 15.07 -20.33
N TRP A 183 0.42 15.83 -19.54
CA TRP A 183 0.17 15.51 -18.14
C TRP A 183 -1.33 15.57 -17.85
N LEU A 184 -1.78 14.60 -17.07
CA LEU A 184 -3.08 14.56 -16.41
C LEU A 184 -2.81 14.72 -14.91
N PHE A 185 -3.15 15.89 -14.39
CA PHE A 185 -3.06 16.18 -12.96
C PHE A 185 -4.44 16.20 -12.32
N THR A 186 -4.50 15.87 -11.02
CA THR A 186 -5.69 15.98 -10.19
C THR A 186 -5.37 16.64 -8.86
N ARG A 187 -6.41 17.12 -8.16
CA ARG A 187 -6.28 17.59 -6.76
C ARG A 187 -6.08 16.45 -5.77
N GLU A 188 -6.65 15.29 -6.06
CA GLU A 188 -6.44 14.09 -5.26
C GLU A 188 -5.09 13.44 -5.55
N THR A 189 -4.43 12.92 -4.52
CA THR A 189 -3.17 12.18 -4.70
C THR A 189 -3.36 10.88 -5.48
N VAL A 190 -4.54 10.27 -5.35
CA VAL A 190 -5.00 9.09 -6.09
C VAL A 190 -6.40 9.45 -6.58
N ALA A 191 -6.54 9.75 -7.86
CA ALA A 191 -7.84 10.09 -8.42
C ALA A 191 -8.71 8.84 -8.62
N SER A 192 -10.03 9.03 -8.60
CA SER A 192 -10.96 7.97 -8.98
C SER A 192 -10.81 7.58 -10.47
N ASP A 193 -11.11 6.32 -10.81
CA ASP A 193 -11.12 5.87 -12.21
C ASP A 193 -12.06 6.71 -13.07
N ALA A 194 -13.18 7.18 -12.50
CA ALA A 194 -14.14 8.04 -13.19
C ALA A 194 -13.53 9.41 -13.53
N THR A 195 -12.77 10.02 -12.61
CA THR A 195 -12.06 11.29 -12.81
C THR A 195 -11.02 11.14 -13.94
N VAL A 196 -10.21 10.09 -13.89
CA VAL A 196 -9.20 9.81 -14.93
C VAL A 196 -9.86 9.55 -16.29
N ALA A 197 -10.95 8.78 -16.32
CA ALA A 197 -11.70 8.51 -17.55
C ALA A 197 -12.31 9.81 -18.15
N ALA A 198 -12.85 10.70 -17.32
CA ALA A 198 -13.40 11.98 -17.77
C ALA A 198 -12.32 12.87 -18.40
N ALA A 199 -11.13 12.96 -17.78
CA ALA A 199 -10.00 13.70 -18.34
C ALA A 199 -9.50 13.06 -19.65
N ARG A 200 -9.41 11.73 -19.75
CA ARG A 200 -9.06 11.03 -20.99
C ARG A 200 -10.08 11.25 -22.11
N ALA A 201 -11.38 11.27 -21.78
CA ALA A 201 -12.42 11.61 -22.74
C ALA A 201 -12.25 13.05 -23.26
N LYS A 202 -11.94 14.00 -22.37
CA LYS A 202 -11.64 15.37 -22.79
C LYS A 202 -10.42 15.46 -23.70
N MET A 203 -9.36 14.69 -23.44
CA MET A 203 -8.20 14.61 -24.33
C MET A 203 -8.61 14.11 -25.73
N ALA A 204 -9.43 13.06 -25.81
CA ALA A 204 -9.94 12.54 -27.08
C ALA A 204 -10.76 13.58 -27.85
N ASP A 205 -11.64 14.34 -27.18
CA ASP A 205 -12.42 15.44 -27.80
C ASP A 205 -11.52 16.54 -28.38
N LEU A 206 -10.38 16.79 -27.74
CA LEU A 206 -9.36 17.72 -28.20
C LEU A 206 -8.51 17.14 -29.35
N GLY A 207 -8.65 15.86 -29.68
CA GLY A 207 -7.84 15.17 -30.70
C GLY A 207 -6.50 14.66 -30.16
N ILE A 208 -6.35 14.59 -28.84
CA ILE A 208 -5.13 14.17 -28.16
C ILE A 208 -5.21 12.68 -27.82
N SER A 209 -4.26 11.89 -28.34
CA SER A 209 -4.11 10.48 -27.99
C SER A 209 -3.58 10.33 -26.57
N THR A 210 -4.12 9.36 -25.84
CA THR A 210 -3.68 9.01 -24.48
C THR A 210 -2.81 7.74 -24.46
N SER A 211 -2.42 7.23 -25.62
CA SER A 211 -1.71 5.95 -25.78
C SER A 211 -0.28 5.95 -25.23
N GLN A 212 0.34 7.13 -25.14
CA GLN A 212 1.70 7.32 -24.60
C GLN A 212 1.71 7.76 -23.13
N LEU A 213 0.54 7.89 -22.50
CA LEU A 213 0.45 8.19 -21.07
C LEU A 213 0.77 6.93 -20.27
N VAL A 214 1.71 7.06 -19.34
CA VAL A 214 2.00 6.06 -18.32
C VAL A 214 1.50 6.54 -16.96
N ASP A 215 1.14 5.59 -16.10
CA ASP A 215 0.71 5.90 -14.75
C ASP A 215 1.87 6.46 -13.94
N ALA A 216 1.64 7.62 -13.32
CA ALA A 216 2.49 8.09 -12.25
C ALA A 216 2.06 7.38 -10.97
N ALA A 217 3.01 6.75 -10.28
CA ALA A 217 2.72 6.08 -9.03
C ALA A 217 2.32 7.15 -8.00
N PRO A 218 1.07 7.11 -7.49
CA PRO A 218 0.54 8.17 -6.68
C PRO A 218 1.32 8.29 -5.38
N LYS A 219 1.35 9.51 -4.83
CA LYS A 219 1.73 9.69 -3.42
C LYS A 219 0.69 8.90 -2.63
N PRO A 220 1.03 7.81 -1.93
CA PRO A 220 0.04 7.15 -1.08
C PRO A 220 -0.50 8.22 -0.14
N ALA A 221 -1.83 8.31 0.00
CA ALA A 221 -2.48 9.18 0.97
C ALA A 221 -1.71 9.05 2.26
N VAL A 222 -1.13 10.16 2.70
CA VAL A 222 -0.05 10.18 3.68
C VAL A 222 -0.53 9.53 4.98
N ARG A 223 -0.26 8.23 5.12
CA ARG A 223 -0.09 7.57 6.40
C ARG A 223 1.41 7.53 6.61
N TYR A 224 1.97 8.56 7.25
CA TYR A 224 3.36 8.52 7.68
C TYR A 224 3.49 7.50 8.81
N LYS A 225 3.45 6.20 8.51
CA LYS A 225 3.45 5.08 9.48
C LYS A 225 2.09 4.79 10.05
N THR A 226 1.67 3.54 9.89
CA THR A 226 0.64 2.93 10.72
C THR A 226 1.10 2.86 12.17
N GLU A 227 0.17 2.64 13.10
CA GLU A 227 0.54 2.41 14.50
C GLU A 227 1.55 1.25 14.62
N ASP A 228 1.36 0.20 13.83
CA ASP A 228 2.24 -0.95 13.76
C ASP A 228 3.65 -0.58 13.27
N ASP A 229 3.76 0.30 12.28
CA ASP A 229 5.05 0.79 11.81
C ASP A 229 5.79 1.60 12.88
N VAL A 230 5.05 2.39 13.68
CA VAL A 230 5.62 3.08 14.84
C VAL A 230 6.04 2.07 15.91
N ARG A 231 5.19 1.08 16.21
CA ARG A 231 5.51 0.03 17.18
C ARG A 231 6.72 -0.81 16.76
N LYS A 232 6.91 -1.09 15.47
CA LYS A 232 8.11 -1.74 14.91
C LYS A 232 9.36 -0.88 15.06
N LEU A 233 9.24 0.44 14.91
CA LEU A 233 10.36 1.36 15.15
C LEU A 233 10.77 1.43 16.62
N LEU A 234 9.83 1.21 17.53
CA LEU A 234 10.07 1.19 18.97
C LEU A 234 10.61 -0.16 19.47
N ALA A 235 10.76 -1.16 18.61
CA ALA A 235 11.23 -2.49 18.97
C ALA A 235 12.75 -2.67 18.74
N GLY A 236 13.41 -3.32 19.70
CA GLY A 236 14.80 -3.76 19.59
C GLY A 236 15.78 -2.66 19.16
N ASP A 237 16.64 -3.00 18.21
CA ASP A 237 17.72 -2.12 17.71
C ASP A 237 17.21 -0.89 16.95
N ASN A 238 15.94 -0.86 16.56
CA ASN A 238 15.35 0.27 15.85
C ASN A 238 15.08 1.47 16.77
N PHE A 239 15.04 1.26 18.10
CA PHE A 239 14.74 2.33 19.04
C PHE A 239 15.71 3.51 18.95
N LYS A 240 17.03 3.24 18.79
CA LYS A 240 18.04 4.30 18.60
C LYS A 240 17.82 5.08 17.30
N LYS A 241 17.29 4.43 16.24
CA LYS A 241 16.92 5.10 14.98
C LYS A 241 15.67 5.95 15.15
N PHE A 242 14.69 5.46 15.91
CA PHE A 242 13.50 6.23 16.27
C PHE A 242 13.85 7.53 17.01
N CYS A 243 14.73 7.48 18.01
CA CYS A 243 15.13 8.67 18.77
C CYS A 243 15.86 9.75 17.93
N LYS A 244 16.34 9.39 16.73
CA LYS A 244 16.94 10.33 15.75
C LYS A 244 15.93 10.88 14.74
N LYS A 245 14.68 10.40 14.74
CA LYS A 245 13.63 10.92 13.84
C LYS A 245 13.31 12.37 14.19
N LYS A 246 12.92 13.09 13.14
CA LYS A 246 12.55 14.50 13.19
C LYS A 246 11.03 14.62 13.30
N CYS A 247 10.55 15.74 13.82
CA CYS A 247 9.14 16.11 13.75
C CYS A 247 8.69 16.11 12.28
N GLY A 248 7.51 15.56 12.01
CA GLY A 248 6.88 15.61 10.68
C GLY A 248 6.47 17.02 10.26
N GLU A 249 6.38 17.95 11.20
CA GLU A 249 5.98 19.35 10.98
C GLU A 249 7.21 20.27 10.87
N CYS A 250 7.86 20.61 11.99
CA CYS A 250 9.00 21.54 11.98
C CYS A 250 10.36 20.92 11.62
N HIS A 251 10.42 19.62 11.32
CA HIS A 251 11.67 18.90 11.03
C HIS A 251 12.76 18.98 12.12
N ALA A 252 12.46 19.48 13.32
CA ALA A 252 13.38 19.51 14.44
C ALA A 252 13.57 18.10 15.05
N PRO A 253 14.74 17.80 15.67
CA PRO A 253 14.93 16.55 16.42
C PRO A 253 13.96 16.46 17.60
N ALA A 254 12.89 15.68 17.48
CA ALA A 254 11.80 15.64 18.45
C ALA A 254 11.93 14.51 19.48
N PHE A 255 12.59 13.41 19.10
CA PHE A 255 12.53 12.15 19.84
C PHE A 255 13.82 11.81 20.61
N LYS A 256 14.83 12.71 20.59
CA LYS A 256 16.07 12.53 21.36
C LYS A 256 15.81 12.42 22.86
N LYS A 257 14.75 13.05 23.36
CA LYS A 257 14.31 12.97 24.77
C LYS A 257 14.04 11.53 25.24
N PHE A 258 13.70 10.62 24.32
CA PHE A 258 13.40 9.23 24.63
C PHE A 258 14.65 8.33 24.74
N LEU A 259 15.86 8.83 24.46
CA LEU A 259 17.09 8.03 24.53
C LEU A 259 17.36 7.41 25.91
N LYS A 260 16.88 8.04 26.98
CA LYS A 260 17.04 7.57 28.37
C LYS A 260 15.79 6.88 28.92
N VAL A 261 14.75 6.68 28.11
CA VAL A 261 13.47 6.09 28.50
C VAL A 261 13.38 4.66 27.98
N SER A 262 12.82 3.75 28.78
CA SER A 262 12.61 2.35 28.36
C SER A 262 11.72 2.29 27.10
N PRO A 263 12.08 1.52 26.06
CA PRO A 263 11.26 1.35 24.85
C PRO A 263 9.82 0.89 25.14
N LEU A 264 9.62 0.10 26.20
CA LEU A 264 8.29 -0.35 26.63
C LEU A 264 7.40 0.83 27.06
N VAL A 265 7.98 1.79 27.79
CA VAL A 265 7.27 2.99 28.25
C VAL A 265 6.93 3.89 27.06
N VAL A 266 7.89 4.09 26.15
CA VAL A 266 7.64 4.88 24.93
C VAL A 266 6.58 4.22 24.04
N ARG A 267 6.53 2.89 23.99
CA ARG A 267 5.51 2.13 23.25
C ARG A 267 4.12 2.25 23.86
N ALA A 268 4.00 2.41 25.17
CA ALA A 268 2.71 2.73 25.82
C ALA A 268 2.26 4.18 25.54
N GLN A 269 3.19 5.05 25.14
CA GLN A 269 2.95 6.47 24.89
C GLN A 269 2.88 6.83 23.40
N VAL A 270 2.70 5.87 22.48
CA VAL A 270 2.64 6.15 21.02
C VAL A 270 1.65 7.29 20.71
N GLY A 271 0.49 7.29 21.37
CA GLY A 271 -0.53 8.34 21.20
C GLY A 271 -0.09 9.76 21.59
N SER A 272 1.01 9.97 22.31
CA SER A 272 1.48 11.31 22.67
C SER A 272 2.35 11.97 21.60
N PHE A 273 2.83 11.22 20.60
CA PHE A 273 3.70 11.74 19.55
C PHE A 273 3.37 11.23 18.15
N TRP A 274 2.45 10.29 17.99
CA TRP A 274 1.98 9.81 16.68
C TRP A 274 0.52 10.18 16.43
N CYS A 275 0.24 10.88 15.34
CA CYS A 275 -1.12 11.24 14.94
C CYS A 275 -1.78 10.06 14.21
N ALA A 276 -2.91 9.56 14.71
CA ALA A 276 -3.61 8.43 14.08
C ALA A 276 -4.21 8.80 12.71
N SER A 277 -4.58 10.07 12.53
CA SER A 277 -5.26 10.59 11.34
C SER A 277 -4.31 10.72 10.13
N CYS A 278 -3.10 11.29 10.33
CA CYS A 278 -2.10 11.47 9.25
C CYS A 278 -0.84 10.61 9.37
N GLY A 279 -0.71 9.83 10.44
CA GLY A 279 0.50 9.07 10.77
C GLY A 279 1.69 9.90 11.26
N ARG A 280 1.69 11.24 11.18
CA ARG A 280 2.90 12.05 11.49
C ARG A 280 3.42 11.78 12.91
N LEU A 281 4.74 11.69 13.02
CA LEU A 281 5.46 11.75 14.29
C LEU A 281 5.72 13.22 14.64
N LEU A 282 5.12 13.73 15.71
CA LEU A 282 5.12 15.14 16.09
C LEU A 282 5.90 15.37 17.38
N CYS A 283 6.57 16.52 17.50
CA CYS A 283 7.11 16.97 18.79
C CYS A 283 5.98 17.49 19.69
N ASP A 284 6.25 17.69 20.98
CA ASP A 284 5.21 18.12 21.93
C ASP A 284 4.54 19.44 21.56
N ALA A 285 5.32 20.40 21.04
CA ALA A 285 4.81 21.70 20.60
C ALA A 285 3.82 21.54 19.43
N HIS A 286 4.18 20.73 18.43
CA HIS A 286 3.31 20.51 17.28
C HIS A 286 2.21 19.50 17.57
N ARG A 287 2.35 18.57 18.51
CA ARG A 287 1.29 17.60 18.76
C ARG A 287 0.01 18.27 19.23
N ASN A 288 0.13 19.24 20.12
CA ASN A 288 -1.03 19.91 20.71
C ASN A 288 -1.62 21.00 19.80
N GLN A 289 -0.86 21.43 18.78
CA GLN A 289 -1.27 22.45 17.82
C GLN A 289 -1.53 21.89 16.43
N HIS A 290 -1.22 20.62 16.19
CA HIS A 290 -1.40 19.97 14.91
C HIS A 290 -2.88 19.75 14.69
N THR A 291 -3.43 20.58 13.83
CA THR A 291 -4.63 20.24 13.13
C THR A 291 -4.22 19.36 11.95
N CYS A 292 -4.74 18.14 11.92
CA CYS A 292 -4.52 17.29 10.77
C CYS A 292 -5.28 17.92 9.60
N GLU A 293 -4.64 18.15 8.45
CA GLU A 293 -5.32 18.67 7.24
C GLU A 293 -6.60 17.86 6.92
N VAL A 294 -6.61 16.56 7.25
CA VAL A 294 -7.79 15.69 7.17
C VAL A 294 -8.86 16.06 8.19
N GLU A 295 -8.48 16.31 9.45
CA GLU A 295 -9.42 16.74 10.50
C GLU A 295 -9.94 18.15 10.26
N ASP A 296 -9.12 19.06 9.72
CA ASP A 296 -9.55 20.40 9.33
C ASP A 296 -10.52 20.35 8.14
N ALA A 297 -10.20 19.57 7.12
CA ALA A 297 -11.11 19.33 6.00
C ALA A 297 -12.43 18.68 6.47
N GLU A 298 -12.37 17.78 7.45
CA GLU A 298 -13.53 17.13 8.03
C GLU A 298 -14.34 18.07 8.94
N LEU A 299 -13.69 18.93 9.72
CA LEU A 299 -14.30 19.99 10.51
C LEU A 299 -15.00 21.01 9.61
N GLU A 300 -14.35 21.42 8.52
CA GLU A 300 -14.92 22.33 7.54
C GLU A 300 -16.08 21.69 6.78
N ARG A 301 -15.96 20.41 6.41
CA ARG A 301 -17.08 19.61 5.88
C ARG A 301 -18.25 19.58 6.86
N ARG A 302 -17.99 19.30 8.15
CA ARG A 302 -19.03 19.28 9.20
C ARG A 302 -19.66 20.65 9.44
N ARG A 303 -18.90 21.73 9.35
CA ARG A 303 -19.44 23.11 9.45
C ARG A 303 -20.44 23.43 8.34
N ARG A 304 -20.28 22.78 7.18
CA ARG A 304 -21.16 22.94 6.01
C ARG A 304 -22.34 21.96 6.01
N MET A 305 -22.32 20.94 6.87
CA MET A 305 -23.39 19.95 7.02
C MET A 305 -24.46 20.47 7.97
N ASN A 306 -25.73 20.21 7.63
CA ASN A 306 -26.82 20.48 8.58
C ASN A 306 -26.80 19.41 9.71
N VAL A 307 -27.55 19.65 10.78
CA VAL A 307 -27.56 18.77 11.97
C VAL A 307 -28.02 17.35 11.64
N ASP A 308 -28.91 17.17 10.66
CA ASP A 308 -29.42 15.86 10.27
C ASP A 308 -28.39 15.08 9.45
N ASP A 309 -27.64 15.75 8.58
CA ASP A 309 -26.51 15.16 7.86
C ASP A 309 -25.40 14.73 8.83
N ILE A 310 -25.11 15.54 9.86
CA ILE A 310 -24.12 15.20 10.90
C ILE A 310 -24.57 13.96 11.67
N ARG A 311 -25.86 13.86 12.04
CA ARG A 311 -26.40 12.66 12.71
C ARG A 311 -26.34 11.43 11.82
N ALA A 312 -26.64 11.58 10.54
CA ALA A 312 -26.54 10.48 9.57
C ALA A 312 -25.09 10.01 9.40
N ASP A 313 -24.12 10.93 9.35
CA ASP A 313 -22.69 10.61 9.27
C ASP A 313 -22.19 9.91 10.54
N ILE A 314 -22.55 10.41 11.73
CA ILE A 314 -22.23 9.75 13.01
C ILE A 314 -22.77 8.33 13.01
N LYS A 315 -24.05 8.14 12.67
CA LYS A 315 -24.66 6.82 12.61
C LYS A 315 -23.96 5.90 11.62
N ARG A 316 -23.64 6.39 10.42
CA ARG A 316 -22.90 5.60 9.41
C ARG A 316 -21.55 5.14 9.95
N ARG A 317 -20.82 6.01 10.66
CA ARG A 317 -19.51 5.67 11.26
C ARG A 317 -19.65 4.71 12.44
N GLU A 318 -20.71 4.82 13.23
CA GLU A 318 -21.04 3.86 14.28
C GLU A 318 -21.36 2.49 13.69
N ASP A 319 -22.13 2.44 12.60
CA ASP A 319 -22.46 1.21 11.87
C ASP A 319 -21.20 0.60 11.22
N GLU A 320 -20.36 1.40 10.54
CA GLU A 320 -19.07 0.97 9.96
C GLU A 320 -18.12 0.44 11.03
N LYS A 321 -18.04 1.11 12.19
CA LYS A 321 -17.23 0.67 13.32
C LYS A 321 -17.77 -0.63 13.92
N ALA A 322 -19.10 -0.74 14.09
CA ALA A 322 -19.73 -1.96 14.59
C ALA A 322 -19.48 -3.14 13.64
N GLU A 323 -19.53 -2.91 12.33
CA GLU A 323 -19.20 -3.93 11.32
C GLU A 323 -17.73 -4.32 11.39
N ALA A 324 -16.81 -3.35 11.52
CA ALA A 324 -15.38 -3.60 11.66
C ALA A 324 -15.06 -4.39 12.94
N ASP A 325 -15.66 -4.01 14.07
CA ASP A 325 -15.53 -4.70 15.36
C ASP A 325 -16.10 -6.12 15.28
N ALA A 326 -17.23 -6.32 14.59
CA ALA A 326 -17.81 -7.63 14.34
C ALA A 326 -16.91 -8.51 13.47
N LYS A 327 -16.31 -7.97 12.40
CA LYS A 327 -15.33 -8.67 11.57
C LYS A 327 -14.08 -9.05 12.37
N ALA A 328 -13.55 -8.13 13.18
CA ALA A 328 -12.40 -8.39 14.04
C ALA A 328 -12.72 -9.48 15.09
N ALA A 329 -13.90 -9.44 15.69
CA ALA A 329 -14.38 -10.46 16.62
C ALA A 329 -14.54 -11.83 15.93
N ALA A 330 -15.03 -11.87 14.69
CA ALA A 330 -15.15 -13.10 13.91
C ALA A 330 -13.78 -13.71 13.57
N VAL A 331 -12.81 -12.89 13.15
CA VAL A 331 -11.42 -13.34 12.90
C VAL A 331 -10.79 -13.89 14.18
N LYS A 332 -10.96 -13.19 15.31
CA LYS A 332 -10.47 -13.66 16.61
C LYS A 332 -11.11 -14.99 17.01
N ARG A 333 -12.43 -15.11 16.87
CA ARG A 333 -13.16 -16.34 17.16
C ARG A 333 -12.68 -17.51 16.29
N ALA A 334 -12.49 -17.28 14.99
CA ALA A 334 -11.95 -18.31 14.09
C ALA A 334 -10.51 -18.73 14.48
N ALA A 335 -9.68 -17.78 14.91
CA ALA A 335 -8.33 -18.07 15.40
C ALA A 335 -8.36 -18.87 16.73
N ASP A 336 -9.26 -18.53 17.65
CA ASP A 336 -9.45 -19.22 18.92
C ASP A 336 -10.01 -20.64 18.69
N GLU A 337 -10.97 -20.82 17.78
CA GLU A 337 -11.51 -22.12 17.36
C GLU A 337 -10.42 -22.99 16.72
N LYS A 338 -9.58 -22.43 15.84
CA LYS A 338 -8.44 -23.13 15.25
C LYS A 338 -7.42 -23.54 16.32
N LYS A 339 -7.10 -22.65 17.26
CA LYS A 339 -6.19 -22.94 18.38
C LYS A 339 -6.75 -24.04 19.27
N PHE A 340 -8.05 -23.98 19.59
CA PHE A 340 -8.73 -25.01 20.36
C PHE A 340 -8.72 -26.36 19.63
N ALA A 341 -8.98 -26.39 18.32
CA ALA A 341 -8.93 -27.60 17.52
C ALA A 341 -7.53 -28.23 17.50
N ILE A 342 -6.47 -27.42 17.34
CA ILE A 342 -5.08 -27.88 17.41
C ILE A 342 -4.76 -28.49 18.78
N VAL A 343 -5.09 -27.77 19.86
CA VAL A 343 -4.84 -28.25 21.24
C VAL A 343 -5.64 -29.52 21.54
N SER A 344 -6.91 -29.59 21.09
CA SER A 344 -7.77 -30.76 21.27
C SER A 344 -7.22 -31.98 20.53
N ALA A 345 -6.88 -31.82 19.24
CA ALA A 345 -6.28 -32.89 18.45
C ALA A 345 -4.96 -33.37 19.08
N TRP A 346 -4.10 -32.44 19.51
CA TRP A 346 -2.87 -32.75 20.22
C TRP A 346 -3.11 -33.54 21.51
N LYS A 347 -4.11 -33.16 22.33
CA LYS A 347 -4.48 -33.90 23.56
C LYS A 347 -4.95 -35.31 23.23
N GLN A 348 -5.76 -35.48 22.19
CA GLN A 348 -6.24 -36.80 21.75
C GLN A 348 -5.08 -37.69 21.32
N ARG A 349 -4.14 -37.16 20.52
CA ARG A 349 -2.95 -37.90 20.09
C ARG A 349 -2.11 -38.37 21.29
N ARG A 350 -1.83 -37.50 22.26
CA ARG A 350 -1.05 -37.88 23.46
C ARG A 350 -1.76 -38.91 24.32
N LYS A 351 -3.09 -38.78 24.50
CA LYS A 351 -3.90 -39.80 25.20
C LYS A 351 -3.82 -41.17 24.52
N HIS A 352 -3.87 -41.20 23.19
CA HIS A 352 -3.74 -42.44 22.44
C HIS A 352 -2.37 -43.10 22.68
N VAL A 353 -1.27 -42.35 22.53
CA VAL A 353 0.08 -42.88 22.78
C VAL A 353 0.27 -43.34 24.23
N ALA A 354 -0.27 -42.59 25.19
CA ALA A 354 -0.24 -42.96 26.60
C ALA A 354 -1.00 -44.28 26.87
N GLY A 355 -2.14 -44.48 26.19
CA GLY A 355 -2.91 -45.75 26.24
C GLY A 355 -2.14 -46.93 25.67
N VAL A 356 -1.48 -46.76 24.52
CA VAL A 356 -0.60 -47.77 23.91
C VAL A 356 0.55 -48.10 24.86
N SER A 357 1.22 -47.08 25.40
CA SER A 357 2.31 -47.22 26.37
C SER A 357 1.90 -47.98 27.64
N THR A 358 0.71 -47.69 28.17
CA THR A 358 0.12 -48.39 29.31
C THR A 358 -0.10 -49.88 29.00
N SER A 359 -0.58 -50.19 27.80
CA SER A 359 -0.82 -51.57 27.37
C SER A 359 0.48 -52.38 27.30
N ILE A 360 1.54 -51.79 26.73
CA ILE A 360 2.87 -52.41 26.66
C ILE A 360 3.45 -52.58 28.06
N ALA A 361 3.39 -51.55 28.91
CA ALA A 361 3.88 -51.62 30.28
C ALA A 361 3.20 -52.76 31.07
N ASN A 362 1.86 -52.85 30.99
CA ASN A 362 1.09 -53.90 31.67
C ASN A 362 1.41 -55.31 31.14
N MET A 363 1.76 -55.45 29.86
CA MET A 363 2.24 -56.73 29.32
C MET A 363 3.59 -57.09 29.94
N CYS A 364 4.57 -56.18 29.84
CA CYS A 364 5.92 -56.41 30.36
C CYS A 364 5.91 -56.75 31.85
N GLN A 365 5.13 -56.03 32.67
CA GLN A 365 5.02 -56.28 34.10
C GLN A 365 4.44 -57.67 34.40
N ARG A 366 3.33 -58.05 33.74
CA ARG A 366 2.70 -59.35 33.96
C ARG A 366 3.63 -60.51 33.62
N TRP A 367 4.38 -60.39 32.52
CA TRP A 367 5.30 -61.43 32.09
C TRP A 367 6.59 -61.45 32.89
N ALA A 368 7.09 -60.31 33.34
CA ALA A 368 8.22 -60.28 34.26
C ALA A 368 7.93 -61.05 35.56
N VAL A 369 6.68 -61.01 36.06
CA VAL A 369 6.28 -61.77 37.25
C VAL A 369 6.23 -63.29 37.00
N GLN A 370 5.95 -63.71 35.76
CA GLN A 370 5.82 -65.12 35.39
C GLN A 370 7.11 -65.75 34.86
N ALA A 371 8.06 -64.93 34.41
CA ALA A 371 9.34 -65.40 33.89
C ALA A 371 10.26 -65.91 35.01
N ASP A 372 11.03 -66.97 34.71
CA ASP A 372 12.09 -67.43 35.59
C ASP A 372 13.14 -66.33 35.82
N PRO A 373 13.73 -66.24 37.03
CA PRO A 373 14.76 -65.26 37.31
C PRO A 373 15.93 -65.34 36.33
N GLY A 374 16.24 -64.22 35.68
CA GLY A 374 17.32 -64.12 34.71
C GLY A 374 17.14 -62.98 33.71
N ARG A 375 17.97 -63.00 32.66
CA ARG A 375 18.10 -61.91 31.69
C ARG A 375 16.78 -61.46 31.05
N ALA A 376 15.87 -62.38 30.78
CA ALA A 376 14.58 -62.06 30.17
C ALA A 376 13.66 -61.30 31.14
N GLN A 377 13.64 -61.69 32.43
CA GLN A 377 12.88 -60.99 33.46
C GLN A 377 13.41 -59.56 33.66
N ASP A 378 14.74 -59.40 33.74
CA ASP A 378 15.38 -58.08 33.91
C ASP A 378 15.06 -57.15 32.75
N GLU A 379 15.15 -57.65 31.51
CA GLU A 379 14.85 -56.86 30.31
C GLU A 379 13.36 -56.47 30.24
N LEU A 380 12.43 -57.35 30.63
CA LEU A 380 11.01 -57.01 30.73
C LEU A 380 10.75 -55.91 31.77
N LEU A 381 11.47 -55.89 32.91
CA LEU A 381 11.36 -54.83 33.91
C LEU A 381 11.92 -53.48 33.42
N GLU A 382 12.99 -53.50 32.62
CA GLU A 382 13.51 -52.30 31.96
C GLU A 382 12.52 -51.74 30.93
N LEU A 383 11.94 -52.60 30.09
CA LEU A 383 10.90 -52.22 29.12
C LEU A 383 9.66 -51.66 29.80
N TYR A 384 9.20 -52.29 30.90
CA TYR A 384 8.13 -51.78 31.75
C TYR A 384 8.45 -50.37 32.25
N THR A 385 9.62 -50.16 32.84
CA THR A 385 10.04 -48.87 33.39
C THR A 385 10.11 -47.80 32.30
N SER A 386 10.66 -48.15 31.13
CA SER A 386 10.74 -47.25 29.99
C SER A 386 9.35 -46.84 29.50
N CYS A 387 8.43 -47.80 29.33
CA CYS A 387 7.06 -47.50 28.88
C CYS A 387 6.34 -46.64 29.93
N ASN A 388 6.43 -47.00 31.21
CA ASN A 388 5.76 -46.23 32.27
C ASN A 388 6.27 -44.77 32.35
N ARG A 389 7.56 -44.52 32.13
CA ARG A 389 8.10 -43.14 32.03
C ARG A 389 7.50 -42.36 30.87
N ILE A 390 7.36 -42.99 29.70
CA ILE A 390 6.72 -42.36 28.52
C ILE A 390 5.25 -42.05 28.82
N ASN A 391 4.52 -43.00 29.40
CA ASN A 391 3.13 -42.84 29.81
C ASN A 391 2.95 -41.64 30.76
N LEU A 392 3.73 -41.58 31.84
CA LEU A 392 3.66 -40.50 32.83
C LEU A 392 3.98 -39.12 32.22
N ARG A 393 5.02 -39.04 31.39
CA ARG A 393 5.36 -37.80 30.66
C ARG A 393 4.18 -37.32 29.83
N LEU A 394 3.57 -38.21 29.03
CA LEU A 394 2.46 -37.86 28.14
C LEU A 394 1.20 -37.45 28.91
N TRP A 395 0.87 -38.10 30.03
CA TRP A 395 -0.26 -37.70 30.87
C TRP A 395 -0.05 -36.35 31.56
N ASN A 396 1.15 -36.11 32.07
CA ASN A 396 1.51 -34.80 32.65
C ASN A 396 1.35 -33.69 31.62
N GLU A 397 1.81 -33.93 30.40
CA GLU A 397 1.67 -32.99 29.30
C GLU A 397 0.20 -32.79 28.87
N VAL A 398 -0.66 -33.80 28.92
CA VAL A 398 -2.11 -33.65 28.65
C VAL A 398 -2.78 -32.70 29.65
N GLN A 399 -2.36 -32.77 30.92
CA GLN A 399 -2.87 -31.92 32.01
C GLN A 399 -2.26 -30.52 31.99
N GLU A 400 -0.95 -30.45 31.75
CA GLU A 400 -0.15 -29.22 31.75
C GLU A 400 0.65 -29.12 30.43
N PRO A 401 0.04 -28.57 29.36
CA PRO A 401 0.69 -28.47 28.07
C PRO A 401 1.91 -27.56 28.12
N THR A 402 3.09 -28.11 27.89
CA THR A 402 4.26 -27.31 27.52
C THR A 402 4.14 -26.88 26.06
N ILE A 403 4.77 -25.76 25.68
CA ILE A 403 4.67 -25.14 24.34
C ILE A 403 5.20 -26.05 23.20
N GLN A 404 5.82 -27.19 23.51
CA GLN A 404 6.27 -28.15 22.50
C GLN A 404 5.09 -28.94 21.93
N LEU A 405 4.64 -28.49 20.76
CA LEU A 405 3.49 -29.00 20.01
C LEU A 405 3.74 -30.30 19.27
N ASP A 406 4.99 -30.67 19.01
CA ASP A 406 5.29 -31.94 18.37
C ASP A 406 5.28 -33.04 19.41
N ILE A 407 4.52 -34.10 19.14
CA ILE A 407 4.80 -35.39 19.77
C ILE A 407 6.19 -35.74 19.28
N ASP A 408 7.13 -35.92 20.21
CA ASP A 408 8.43 -36.48 19.91
C ASP A 408 8.15 -37.79 19.15
N HIS A 409 8.37 -37.79 17.83
CA HIS A 409 8.45 -39.02 17.04
C HIS A 409 9.36 -40.03 17.76
N GLU A 410 10.37 -39.52 18.48
CA GLU A 410 11.22 -40.26 19.41
C GLU A 410 10.43 -41.09 20.45
N ALA A 411 9.40 -40.54 21.09
CA ALA A 411 8.61 -41.25 22.09
C ALA A 411 7.80 -42.39 21.47
N TRP A 412 7.23 -42.16 20.27
CA TRP A 412 6.53 -43.20 19.53
C TRP A 412 7.48 -44.30 19.03
N ASP A 413 8.58 -43.92 18.39
CA ASP A 413 9.59 -44.84 17.87
C ASP A 413 10.18 -45.69 19.00
N LYS A 414 10.37 -45.10 20.18
CA LYS A 414 10.81 -45.82 21.38
C LYS A 414 9.75 -46.80 21.88
N LEU A 415 8.45 -46.47 21.81
CA LEU A 415 7.38 -47.40 22.12
C LEU A 415 7.31 -48.57 21.13
N CYS A 416 7.47 -48.30 19.82
CA CYS A 416 7.55 -49.36 18.81
C CYS A 416 8.69 -50.33 19.11
N ARG A 417 9.90 -49.82 19.33
CA ARG A 417 11.07 -50.65 19.71
C ARG A 417 10.82 -51.46 20.99
N ASN A 418 10.20 -50.84 22.00
CA ASN A 418 9.87 -51.53 23.24
C ASN A 418 8.84 -52.65 23.02
N TYR A 419 7.84 -52.42 22.16
CA TYR A 419 6.82 -53.41 21.83
C TYR A 419 7.41 -54.59 21.07
N ASP A 420 8.19 -54.33 20.01
CA ASP A 420 8.84 -55.38 19.21
C ASP A 420 9.74 -56.24 20.09
N ARG A 421 10.53 -55.60 20.97
CA ARG A 421 11.38 -56.34 21.90
C ARG A 421 10.61 -57.16 22.93
N ALA A 422 9.51 -56.61 23.46
CA ALA A 422 8.65 -57.35 24.39
C ALA A 422 7.97 -58.54 23.70
N LYS A 423 7.59 -58.40 22.43
CA LYS A 423 7.04 -59.47 21.60
C LYS A 423 8.08 -60.56 21.34
N GLU A 424 9.34 -60.21 21.06
CA GLU A 424 10.44 -61.18 20.92
C GLU A 424 10.67 -61.98 22.19
N LEU A 425 10.64 -61.33 23.37
CA LEU A 425 10.89 -61.98 24.66
C LEU A 425 9.74 -62.90 25.11
N THR A 426 8.50 -62.56 24.76
CA THR A 426 7.31 -63.26 25.26
C THR A 426 6.65 -64.17 24.22
N GLY A 427 6.89 -63.95 22.94
CA GLY A 427 6.17 -64.59 21.83
C GLY A 427 4.72 -64.11 21.66
N LEU A 428 4.33 -63.02 22.33
CA LEU A 428 2.92 -62.59 22.42
C LEU A 428 2.64 -61.29 21.70
N VAL A 429 1.39 -61.16 21.27
CA VAL A 429 0.83 -59.95 20.65
C VAL A 429 -0.20 -59.37 21.60
N ILE A 430 -0.13 -58.06 21.86
CA ILE A 430 -1.14 -57.38 22.66
C ILE A 430 -2.42 -57.30 21.84
N VAL A 431 -3.54 -57.69 22.42
CA VAL A 431 -4.87 -57.58 21.81
C VAL A 431 -5.66 -56.52 22.57
N VAL A 432 -6.15 -55.50 21.85
CA VAL A 432 -7.02 -54.44 22.36
C VAL A 432 -8.35 -54.52 21.62
N GLU A 433 -9.45 -54.65 22.36
CA GLU A 433 -10.81 -54.74 21.79
C GLU A 433 -10.97 -55.85 20.73
N GLY A 434 -10.27 -56.98 20.91
CA GLY A 434 -10.34 -58.13 20.01
C GLY A 434 -9.47 -58.03 18.75
N THR A 435 -8.66 -56.98 18.61
CA THR A 435 -7.72 -56.81 17.49
C THR A 435 -6.27 -56.69 18.00
N PRO A 436 -5.26 -57.17 17.23
CA PRO A 436 -3.87 -56.87 17.54
C PRO A 436 -3.64 -55.37 17.72
N LEU A 437 -2.84 -54.99 18.71
CA LEU A 437 -2.48 -53.62 18.99
C LEU A 437 -1.88 -52.97 17.74
N ASP A 438 -2.58 -51.97 17.20
CA ASP A 438 -2.13 -51.22 16.04
C ASP A 438 -1.02 -50.25 16.46
N MET A 439 0.20 -50.50 15.97
CA MET A 439 1.38 -49.63 16.16
C MET A 439 1.53 -48.61 15.02
N HIS A 440 0.51 -48.44 14.19
CA HIS A 440 0.40 -47.32 13.25
C HIS A 440 -0.13 -46.07 13.97
N LEU A 441 0.45 -44.91 13.67
CA LEU A 441 -0.04 -43.64 14.19
C LEU A 441 -1.35 -43.25 13.49
N PRO A 442 -2.49 -43.15 14.19
CA PRO A 442 -3.80 -42.91 13.58
C PRO A 442 -3.91 -41.62 12.74
N TRP A 443 -2.98 -40.68 12.91
CA TRP A 443 -2.95 -39.39 12.23
C TRP A 443 -1.91 -39.31 11.11
N LEU A 444 -1.12 -40.37 10.89
CA LEU A 444 -0.33 -40.50 9.68
C LEU A 444 -1.16 -41.22 8.62
N PRO A 445 -0.99 -40.91 7.32
CA PRO A 445 -1.55 -41.77 6.29
C PRO A 445 -1.04 -43.19 6.48
N ARG A 446 -1.91 -44.19 6.30
CA ARG A 446 -1.44 -45.56 6.21
C ARG A 446 -0.52 -45.66 4.99
N PRO A 447 0.65 -46.30 5.11
CA PRO A 447 1.42 -46.63 3.92
C PRO A 447 0.47 -47.38 2.97
N PRO A 448 0.56 -47.12 1.64
CA PRO A 448 -0.19 -47.91 0.68
C PRO A 448 0.08 -49.39 0.98
N PRO A 449 -0.92 -50.28 0.89
CA PRO A 449 -0.70 -51.70 1.09
C PRO A 449 0.46 -52.08 0.17
N GLU A 450 1.59 -52.47 0.78
CA GLU A 450 2.70 -53.02 0.02
C GLU A 450 2.10 -54.13 -0.84
N ALA A 451 2.31 -54.08 -2.15
CA ALA A 451 1.86 -55.13 -3.05
C ALA A 451 2.39 -56.44 -2.46
N GLU A 452 1.49 -57.21 -1.85
CA GLU A 452 1.84 -58.43 -1.13
C GLU A 452 2.72 -59.24 -2.07
N GLY A 453 4.00 -59.34 -1.71
CA GLY A 453 4.95 -60.14 -2.45
C GLY A 453 4.35 -61.52 -2.55
N GLY A 454 4.09 -61.94 -3.79
CA GLY A 454 3.62 -63.29 -4.08
C GLY A 454 4.47 -64.28 -3.30
N ALA A 455 3.82 -65.08 -2.46
CA ALA A 455 4.43 -66.28 -1.95
C ALA A 455 4.99 -67.06 -3.16
N PRO A 456 6.25 -67.53 -3.13
CA PRO A 456 6.72 -68.43 -4.16
C PRO A 456 5.85 -69.68 -4.10
N ASP A 457 5.22 -69.99 -5.23
CA ASP A 457 4.47 -71.21 -5.47
C ASP A 457 5.44 -72.39 -5.24
N LEU A 458 5.30 -73.07 -4.10
CA LEU A 458 6.02 -74.30 -3.80
C LEU A 458 5.19 -75.47 -4.34
N ASP A 459 5.17 -75.60 -5.67
CA ASP A 459 4.84 -76.84 -6.39
C ASP A 459 5.55 -76.82 -7.75
N ALA A 460 6.84 -77.23 -7.74
CA ALA A 460 7.60 -77.76 -8.88
C ALA A 460 8.80 -78.57 -8.39
#